data_AF-A0A9D4DY75-F1
#
_entry.id   AF-A0A9D4DY75-F1
#
_cell.length_a   1.000
_cell.length_b   1.000
_cell.length_c   1.000
_cell.angle_alpha   90.00
_cell.angle_beta   90.00
_cell.angle_gamma   90.00
#
_symmetry.space_group_name_H-M   'P 1'
#
loop_
_entity.id
_entity.type
_entity.pdbx_description
1 polymer ?
#
loop_
_entity_poly.entity_id
_entity_poly.type
_entity_poly.pdbx_seq_one_letter_code
_entity_poly.pdbx_strand_id
1 'polypeptide(L)'
;MVSLKKYKVLPVIVEEDHHEVLPHIYRAIGSKHLPLNGITLVHFDSHPDMLIPIDMPADIVFSIEKLYESLSIENWILPAVYAGHISKLVWVKPPWCSQMLDQTTRFLVGKCKKTGCIRTTCTESYYISETLYVPESQLENAKTLNFTVVTCTPKNWDSLVSNLTSDPKLEQNDLKEIENNATNIENAVKLQEESILSADEKLDHECSVNTFVETENIQNNSQHLSETNDLEADGFCKVKKQKLEHSALKANQTDEGGKDKDLKLLTANICEIIGKESYVLDIDLDFFSTMNPFKNMYGEEEYKMLQELYKFQRPESLSEKDLERCVSDRQKQLSQLKSVFTDLAVQPAANINHPRSATISALMACLQARTPGSVDVTLLHDAGCTCDDTELPHHVSTNTQIAVLVDSFQELLSYLPKPTLVTIARSSLDDYCPANQVDMIQDMVLTALQDLYLEVQVSLLYEETEPAVQG
;
A
#
# COMPACT_ATOMS: atom_id res chain seq x y z
N MET A 1 -3.02 -13.98 31.52
CA MET A 1 -2.53 -13.41 30.26
C MET A 1 -1.09 -13.84 30.08
N VAL A 2 -0.71 -14.36 28.92
CA VAL A 2 0.69 -14.64 28.61
C VAL A 2 1.39 -13.30 28.39
N SER A 3 2.53 -13.09 29.05
CA SER A 3 3.32 -11.87 28.86
C SER A 3 3.92 -11.87 27.45
N LEU A 4 3.75 -10.76 26.72
CA LEU A 4 4.36 -10.57 25.41
C LEU A 4 5.88 -10.37 25.55
N LYS A 5 6.63 -10.96 24.63
CA LYS A 5 8.06 -10.72 24.48
C LYS A 5 8.28 -9.35 23.85
N LYS A 6 9.47 -8.80 24.06
CA LYS A 6 9.93 -7.59 23.39
C LYS A 6 11.15 -7.94 22.57
N TYR A 7 11.22 -7.39 21.36
CA TYR A 7 12.46 -7.43 20.60
C TYR A 7 13.53 -6.59 21.31
N LYS A 8 14.79 -7.02 21.22
CA LYS A 8 15.92 -6.22 21.71
C LYS A 8 16.16 -5.02 20.79
N VAL A 9 16.10 -5.28 19.49
CA VAL A 9 16.29 -4.34 18.39
C VAL A 9 14.99 -4.32 17.58
N LEU A 10 14.52 -3.16 17.12
CA LEU A 10 13.26 -3.08 16.38
C LEU A 10 13.40 -3.74 14.99
N PRO A 11 12.66 -4.81 14.67
CA PRO A 11 12.68 -5.35 13.32
C PRO A 11 12.01 -4.41 12.33
N VAL A 12 12.70 -4.14 11.22
CA VAL A 12 12.21 -3.44 10.02
C VAL A 12 12.38 -4.39 8.86
N ILE A 13 11.28 -4.79 8.24
CA ILE A 13 11.27 -5.81 7.19
C ILE A 13 10.77 -5.15 5.92
N VAL A 14 11.57 -5.25 4.85
CA VAL A 14 11.27 -4.66 3.55
C VAL A 14 11.01 -5.80 2.58
N GLU A 15 9.79 -5.83 2.03
CA GLU A 15 9.36 -6.75 0.98
C GLU A 15 9.10 -5.97 -0.31
N GLU A 16 8.98 -6.69 -1.43
CA GLU A 16 8.60 -6.05 -2.69
C GLU A 16 7.09 -5.84 -2.74
N ASP A 17 6.34 -6.95 -2.73
CA ASP A 17 4.88 -6.92 -2.81
C ASP A 17 4.26 -6.75 -1.42
N HIS A 18 3.25 -5.88 -1.30
CA HIS A 18 2.71 -5.52 0.02
C HIS A 18 2.16 -6.70 0.81
N HIS A 19 1.49 -7.64 0.15
CA HIS A 19 0.93 -8.81 0.84
C HIS A 19 1.98 -9.72 1.51
N GLU A 20 3.26 -9.66 1.11
CA GLU A 20 4.36 -10.43 1.69
C GLU A 20 4.72 -9.99 3.12
N VAL A 21 4.21 -8.84 3.58
CA VAL A 21 4.39 -8.38 4.96
C VAL A 21 3.60 -9.21 5.98
N LEU A 22 2.49 -9.83 5.56
CA LEU A 22 1.59 -10.57 6.43
C LEU A 22 2.26 -11.78 7.14
N PRO A 23 3.05 -12.62 6.45
CA PRO A 23 3.90 -13.64 7.08
C PRO A 23 4.69 -13.17 8.30
N HIS A 24 5.25 -11.95 8.27
CA HIS A 24 6.05 -11.43 9.37
C HIS A 24 5.22 -11.01 10.57
N ILE A 25 4.04 -10.44 10.31
CA ILE A 25 3.04 -10.16 11.36
C ILE A 25 2.63 -11.48 12.03
N TYR A 26 2.34 -12.52 11.25
CA TYR A 26 1.95 -13.84 11.79
C TYR A 26 3.09 -14.50 12.57
N ARG A 27 4.33 -14.36 12.11
CA ARG A 27 5.53 -14.79 12.84
C ARG A 27 5.68 -14.06 14.17
N ALA A 28 5.42 -12.76 14.21
CA ALA A 28 5.45 -11.95 15.44
C ALA A 28 4.33 -12.37 16.42
N ILE A 29 3.15 -12.78 15.93
CA ILE A 29 2.08 -13.39 16.73
C ILE A 29 2.52 -14.74 17.30
N GLY A 30 3.00 -15.66 16.45
CA GLY A 30 3.41 -17.01 16.85
C GLY A 30 4.58 -17.02 17.85
N SER A 31 5.51 -16.07 17.70
CA SER A 31 6.65 -15.87 18.62
C SER A 31 6.30 -15.11 19.90
N LYS A 32 5.04 -14.64 20.03
CA LYS A 32 4.47 -13.89 21.16
C LYS A 32 5.06 -12.49 21.36
N HIS A 33 5.51 -11.84 20.29
CA HIS A 33 5.85 -10.41 20.31
C HIS A 33 4.60 -9.56 20.08
N LEU A 34 3.69 -10.03 19.22
CA LEU A 34 2.34 -9.50 19.07
C LEU A 34 1.32 -10.38 19.80
N PRO A 35 0.20 -9.80 20.29
CA PRO A 35 -0.90 -10.58 20.82
C PRO A 35 -1.62 -11.37 19.72
N LEU A 36 -2.36 -12.41 20.10
CA LEU A 36 -3.14 -13.21 19.15
C LEU A 36 -4.29 -12.42 18.50
N ASN A 37 -4.82 -11.43 19.20
CA ASN A 37 -5.94 -10.59 18.76
C ASN A 37 -5.78 -9.17 19.32
N GLY A 38 -6.55 -8.24 18.78
CA GLY A 38 -6.53 -6.85 19.24
C GLY A 38 -5.36 -6.04 18.71
N ILE A 39 -4.72 -6.49 17.62
CA ILE A 39 -3.60 -5.76 17.01
C ILE A 39 -4.14 -4.47 16.38
N THR A 40 -3.42 -3.38 16.63
CA THR A 40 -3.57 -2.12 15.90
C THR A 40 -2.57 -2.11 14.75
N LEU A 41 -3.06 -1.82 13.54
CA LEU A 41 -2.23 -1.58 12.36
C LEU A 41 -2.28 -0.08 12.05
N VAL A 42 -1.12 0.57 11.96
CA VAL A 42 -1.00 1.94 11.44
C VAL A 42 -0.30 1.82 10.10
N HIS A 43 -1.01 2.17 9.04
CA HIS A 43 -0.67 1.85 7.65
C HIS A 43 -0.55 3.16 6.86
N PHE A 44 0.67 3.45 6.39
CA PHE A 44 1.00 4.61 5.55
C PHE A 44 1.05 4.16 4.11
N ASP A 45 0.11 4.63 3.30
CA ASP A 45 -0.08 4.10 1.95
C ASP A 45 -0.94 5.07 1.11
N SER A 46 -0.71 5.15 -0.20
CA SER A 46 -1.63 5.84 -1.12
C SER A 46 -2.95 5.08 -1.31
N HIS A 47 -2.97 3.78 -1.07
CA HIS A 47 -4.09 2.85 -1.17
C HIS A 47 -4.50 2.32 0.21
N PRO A 48 -5.72 1.81 0.37
CA PRO A 48 -6.17 1.29 1.66
C PRO A 48 -5.84 -0.21 1.89
N ASP A 49 -5.61 -1.00 0.84
CA ASP A 49 -5.34 -2.44 0.90
C ASP A 49 -6.35 -3.31 1.65
N MET A 50 -7.61 -2.89 1.55
CA MET A 50 -8.72 -3.51 2.27
C MET A 50 -9.68 -4.28 1.35
N LEU A 51 -9.30 -4.66 0.13
CA LEU A 51 -10.16 -5.54 -0.66
C LEU A 51 -10.11 -6.98 -0.14
N ILE A 52 -10.99 -7.79 -0.72
CA ILE A 52 -11.10 -9.23 -0.49
C ILE A 52 -11.38 -9.83 -1.87
N PRO A 53 -10.68 -10.89 -2.30
CA PRO A 53 -11.08 -11.59 -3.51
C PRO A 53 -12.53 -12.06 -3.40
N ILE A 54 -13.33 -11.77 -4.42
CA ILE A 54 -14.79 -11.94 -4.35
C ILE A 54 -15.19 -13.40 -4.03
N ASP A 55 -14.37 -14.36 -4.43
CA ASP A 55 -14.55 -15.80 -4.28
C ASP A 55 -13.75 -16.40 -3.12
N MET A 56 -13.00 -15.62 -2.34
CA MET A 56 -12.21 -16.10 -1.21
C MET A 56 -13.07 -16.84 -0.17
N PRO A 57 -12.94 -18.18 -0.02
CA PRO A 57 -13.68 -18.92 0.99
C PRO A 57 -13.22 -18.51 2.39
N ALA A 58 -14.15 -18.23 3.29
CA ALA A 58 -13.81 -17.70 4.60
C ALA A 58 -12.89 -18.62 5.41
N ASP A 59 -13.06 -19.94 5.28
CA ASP A 59 -12.27 -20.91 6.05
C ASP A 59 -10.79 -20.98 5.60
N ILE A 60 -10.41 -20.30 4.50
CA ILE A 60 -9.02 -20.27 4.01
C ILE A 60 -8.07 -19.62 5.02
N VAL A 61 -8.55 -18.68 5.84
CA VAL A 61 -7.72 -17.97 6.83
C VAL A 61 -7.17 -18.90 7.93
N PHE A 62 -7.71 -20.12 8.05
CA PHE A 62 -7.22 -21.14 8.97
C PHE A 62 -6.16 -22.07 8.36
N SER A 63 -5.82 -21.87 7.08
CA SER A 63 -4.78 -22.59 6.34
C SER A 63 -3.77 -21.58 5.84
N ILE A 64 -2.69 -21.38 6.59
CA ILE A 64 -1.72 -20.30 6.37
C ILE A 64 -1.10 -20.33 4.97
N GLU A 65 -0.78 -21.52 4.43
CA GLU A 65 -0.20 -21.66 3.10
C GLU A 65 -1.19 -21.24 2.01
N LYS A 66 -2.43 -21.74 2.08
CA LYS A 66 -3.48 -21.39 1.12
C LYS A 66 -3.89 -19.93 1.21
N LEU A 67 -3.85 -19.37 2.43
CA LEU A 67 -4.11 -17.96 2.62
C LEU A 67 -3.09 -17.17 1.81
N TYR A 68 -1.79 -17.39 2.01
CA TYR A 68 -0.73 -16.66 1.31
C TYR A 68 -0.82 -16.81 -0.21
N GLU A 69 -1.10 -18.01 -0.72
CA GLU A 69 -1.32 -18.25 -2.16
C GLU A 69 -2.53 -17.51 -2.76
N SER A 70 -3.46 -17.04 -1.91
CA SER A 70 -4.69 -16.36 -2.33
C SER A 70 -4.67 -14.85 -2.17
N LEU A 71 -3.60 -14.31 -1.61
CA LEU A 71 -3.45 -12.88 -1.39
C LEU A 71 -2.82 -12.20 -2.60
N SER A 72 -3.09 -10.91 -2.71
CA SER A 72 -2.45 -9.95 -3.61
C SER A 72 -2.27 -8.64 -2.84
N ILE A 73 -1.52 -7.72 -3.42
CA ILE A 73 -1.13 -6.43 -2.84
C ILE A 73 -2.32 -5.68 -2.22
N GLU A 74 -3.50 -5.72 -2.85
CA GLU A 74 -4.64 -4.89 -2.44
C GLU A 74 -5.58 -5.54 -1.40
N ASN A 75 -5.31 -6.78 -0.96
CA ASN A 75 -6.32 -7.61 -0.30
C ASN A 75 -5.88 -8.40 0.95
N TRP A 76 -4.73 -8.07 1.54
CA TRP A 76 -4.15 -8.83 2.65
C TRP A 76 -4.67 -8.44 4.05
N ILE A 77 -5.15 -7.20 4.24
CA ILE A 77 -5.56 -6.69 5.56
C ILE A 77 -6.86 -7.34 6.06
N LEU A 78 -7.92 -7.36 5.25
CA LEU A 78 -9.23 -7.84 5.69
C LEU A 78 -9.27 -9.35 6.01
N PRO A 79 -8.54 -10.23 5.31
CA PRO A 79 -8.38 -11.61 5.74
C PRO A 79 -7.76 -11.74 7.15
N ALA A 80 -6.77 -10.90 7.50
CA ALA A 80 -6.19 -10.87 8.84
C ALA A 80 -7.16 -10.33 9.91
N VAL A 81 -8.06 -9.42 9.53
CA VAL A 81 -9.19 -8.98 10.37
C VAL A 81 -10.17 -10.13 10.60
N TYR A 82 -10.55 -10.86 9.55
CA TYR A 82 -11.47 -12.00 9.67
C TYR A 82 -10.89 -13.14 10.52
N ALA A 83 -9.58 -13.41 10.39
CA ALA A 83 -8.84 -14.33 11.26
C ALA A 83 -8.86 -13.89 12.75
N GLY A 84 -9.20 -12.63 13.03
CA GLY A 84 -9.36 -12.07 14.36
C GLY A 84 -8.09 -11.47 14.95
N HIS A 85 -7.05 -11.28 14.13
CA HIS A 85 -5.77 -10.72 14.56
C HIS A 85 -5.83 -9.20 14.68
N ILE A 86 -6.22 -8.52 13.60
CA ILE A 86 -6.34 -7.07 13.52
C ILE A 86 -7.77 -6.65 13.88
N SER A 87 -7.91 -5.65 14.75
CA SER A 87 -9.22 -5.09 15.14
C SER A 87 -9.31 -3.57 15.07
N LYS A 88 -8.16 -2.91 14.88
CA LYS A 88 -8.05 -1.47 14.68
C LYS A 88 -7.10 -1.24 13.51
N LEU A 89 -7.52 -0.41 12.57
CA LEU A 89 -6.72 0.02 11.44
C LEU A 89 -6.77 1.55 11.37
N VAL A 90 -5.59 2.17 11.35
CA VAL A 90 -5.42 3.59 11.03
C VAL A 90 -4.74 3.65 9.67
N TRP A 91 -5.50 4.03 8.64
CA TRP A 91 -4.93 4.34 7.33
C TRP A 91 -4.55 5.82 7.28
N VAL A 92 -3.26 6.07 7.17
CA VAL A 92 -2.67 7.39 7.02
C VAL A 92 -2.36 7.60 5.54
N LYS A 93 -3.21 8.35 4.85
CA LYS A 93 -3.09 8.59 3.41
C LYS A 93 -2.43 9.94 3.10
N PRO A 94 -1.75 10.08 1.94
CA PRO A 94 -1.13 11.33 1.56
C PRO A 94 -2.18 12.34 1.02
N PRO A 95 -1.81 13.62 0.84
CA PRO A 95 -2.78 14.71 0.57
C PRO A 95 -3.54 14.62 -0.74
N TRP A 96 -3.01 13.90 -1.73
CA TRP A 96 -3.65 13.72 -3.04
C TRP A 96 -4.70 12.61 -3.05
N CYS A 97 -4.70 11.73 -2.04
CA CYS A 97 -5.58 10.58 -2.01
C CYS A 97 -7.01 10.96 -1.59
N SER A 98 -7.98 10.57 -2.41
CA SER A 98 -9.41 10.92 -2.23
C SER A 98 -10.36 9.73 -2.23
N GLN A 99 -9.84 8.50 -2.25
CA GLN A 99 -10.64 7.27 -2.28
C GLN A 99 -11.64 7.15 -1.13
N MET A 100 -11.24 7.59 0.08
CA MET A 100 -12.12 7.64 1.25
C MET A 100 -11.92 8.97 2.00
N LEU A 101 -12.98 9.44 2.65
CA LEU A 101 -12.92 10.66 3.46
C LEU A 101 -12.28 10.37 4.82
N ASP A 102 -11.69 11.40 5.44
CA ASP A 102 -11.18 11.33 6.80
C ASP A 102 -12.33 11.14 7.80
N GLN A 103 -12.39 9.95 8.41
CA GLN A 103 -13.41 9.59 9.38
C GLN A 103 -13.03 8.33 10.15
N THR A 104 -13.73 8.07 11.24
CA THR A 104 -13.69 6.77 11.92
C THR A 104 -15.00 6.04 11.70
N THR A 105 -14.90 4.84 11.15
CA THR A 105 -16.03 3.93 10.92
C THR A 105 -15.84 2.63 11.69
N ARG A 106 -16.95 1.95 11.94
CA ARG A 106 -16.96 0.64 12.55
C ARG A 106 -17.86 -0.25 11.72
N PHE A 107 -17.33 -1.39 11.29
CA PHE A 107 -18.08 -2.37 10.51
C PHE A 107 -17.65 -3.80 10.84
N LEU A 108 -18.37 -4.77 10.30
CA LEU A 108 -18.13 -6.18 10.51
C LEU A 108 -17.53 -6.82 9.26
N VAL A 109 -16.57 -7.72 9.46
CA VAL A 109 -16.02 -8.61 8.43
C VAL A 109 -16.38 -10.04 8.84
N GLY A 110 -17.04 -10.79 7.97
CA GLY A 110 -17.59 -12.09 8.33
C GLY A 110 -17.73 -13.04 7.15
N LYS A 111 -18.13 -14.28 7.45
CA LYS A 111 -18.47 -15.28 6.44
C LYS A 111 -19.90 -15.05 5.98
N CYS A 112 -20.11 -14.87 4.69
CA CYS A 112 -21.45 -14.78 4.12
C CYS A 112 -22.13 -16.16 4.18
N LYS A 113 -23.31 -16.24 4.79
CA LYS A 113 -24.09 -17.50 4.93
C LYS A 113 -24.45 -18.13 3.59
N LYS A 114 -24.60 -17.32 2.54
CA LYS A 114 -25.01 -17.77 1.20
C LYS A 114 -23.84 -18.30 0.37
N THR A 115 -22.72 -17.58 0.36
CA THR A 115 -21.57 -17.89 -0.52
C THR A 115 -20.47 -18.67 0.20
N GLY A 116 -20.39 -18.59 1.53
CA GLY A 116 -19.27 -19.11 2.31
C GLY A 116 -17.99 -18.28 2.21
N CYS A 117 -18.01 -17.16 1.47
CA CYS A 117 -16.87 -16.26 1.27
C CYS A 117 -16.84 -15.12 2.29
N ILE A 118 -15.68 -14.46 2.44
CA ILE A 118 -15.54 -13.29 3.31
C ILE A 118 -16.27 -12.09 2.69
N ARG A 119 -17.05 -11.37 3.51
CA ARG A 119 -17.77 -10.14 3.15
C ARG A 119 -17.77 -9.13 4.30
N THR A 120 -18.18 -7.91 4.01
CA THR A 120 -18.22 -6.81 4.97
C THR A 120 -19.59 -6.14 5.05
N THR A 121 -19.90 -5.51 6.18
CA THR A 121 -21.07 -4.63 6.33
C THR A 121 -20.75 -3.16 6.01
N CYS A 122 -19.53 -2.87 5.56
CA CYS A 122 -19.12 -1.49 5.27
C CYS A 122 -19.87 -0.95 4.05
N THR A 123 -20.48 0.22 4.21
CA THR A 123 -21.31 0.87 3.17
C THR A 123 -20.54 1.90 2.35
N GLU A 124 -19.22 1.95 2.51
CA GLU A 124 -18.37 2.82 1.68
C GLU A 124 -18.38 2.32 0.24
N SER A 125 -18.33 3.26 -0.71
CA SER A 125 -18.38 2.97 -2.13
C SER A 125 -17.33 1.93 -2.54
N TYR A 126 -16.12 2.05 -1.96
CA TYR A 126 -14.99 1.13 -2.09
C TYR A 126 -15.35 -0.36 -1.93
N TYR A 127 -16.31 -0.72 -1.06
CA TYR A 127 -16.73 -2.10 -0.88
C TYR A 127 -17.98 -2.47 -1.70
N ILE A 128 -18.83 -1.50 -2.01
CA ILE A 128 -20.07 -1.73 -2.76
C ILE A 128 -19.76 -1.91 -4.25
N SER A 129 -18.85 -1.11 -4.81
CA SER A 129 -18.40 -1.21 -6.20
C SER A 129 -17.78 -2.58 -6.51
N GLU A 130 -17.08 -3.14 -5.52
CA GLU A 130 -16.45 -4.46 -5.55
C GLU A 130 -17.38 -5.60 -5.10
N THR A 131 -18.66 -5.32 -4.87
CA THR A 131 -19.68 -6.31 -4.51
C THR A 131 -19.41 -7.08 -3.19
N LEU A 132 -18.66 -6.45 -2.29
CA LEU A 132 -18.24 -7.01 -0.99
C LEU A 132 -19.22 -6.73 0.16
N TYR A 133 -20.16 -5.79 -0.03
CA TYR A 133 -21.19 -5.48 0.97
C TYR A 133 -22.22 -6.61 1.10
N VAL A 134 -22.53 -7.00 2.33
CA VAL A 134 -23.73 -7.76 2.72
C VAL A 134 -24.27 -7.23 4.05
N PRO A 135 -25.58 -7.37 4.33
CA PRO A 135 -26.11 -7.00 5.63
C PRO A 135 -25.63 -7.94 6.74
N GLU A 136 -25.57 -7.43 7.97
CA GLU A 136 -25.13 -8.18 9.15
C GLU A 136 -25.93 -9.49 9.35
N SER A 137 -27.23 -9.46 9.02
CA SER A 137 -28.11 -10.63 9.08
C SER A 137 -27.62 -11.82 8.23
N GLN A 138 -26.81 -11.56 7.20
CA GLN A 138 -26.24 -12.54 6.29
C GLN A 138 -24.81 -12.95 6.64
N LEU A 139 -24.22 -12.39 7.70
CA LEU A 139 -22.90 -12.77 8.19
C LEU A 139 -22.98 -13.78 9.34
N GLU A 140 -21.97 -14.65 9.40
CA GLU A 140 -21.63 -15.47 10.55
C GLU A 140 -20.13 -15.33 10.89
N ASN A 141 -19.76 -15.66 12.13
CA ASN A 141 -18.39 -15.54 12.64
C ASN A 141 -17.78 -14.13 12.46
N ALA A 142 -18.61 -13.10 12.49
CA ALA A 142 -18.21 -11.73 12.21
C ALA A 142 -17.21 -11.17 13.24
N LYS A 143 -16.22 -10.43 12.75
CA LYS A 143 -15.24 -9.65 13.51
C LYS A 143 -15.49 -8.17 13.32
N THR A 144 -15.39 -7.40 14.39
CA THR A 144 -15.47 -5.94 14.31
C THR A 144 -14.12 -5.37 13.92
N LEU A 145 -14.12 -4.47 12.94
CA LEU A 145 -13.00 -3.57 12.66
C LEU A 145 -13.38 -2.14 13.06
N ASN A 146 -12.49 -1.47 13.78
CA ASN A 146 -12.51 -0.02 13.93
C ASN A 146 -11.52 0.55 12.92
N PHE A 147 -12.03 1.30 11.96
CA PHE A 147 -11.25 1.80 10.84
C PHE A 147 -11.23 3.32 10.85
N THR A 148 -10.04 3.90 10.92
CA THR A 148 -9.83 5.34 10.95
C THR A 148 -9.01 5.74 9.74
N VAL A 149 -9.59 6.63 8.91
CA VAL A 149 -8.91 7.25 7.77
C VAL A 149 -8.48 8.64 8.20
N VAL A 150 -7.22 8.98 7.94
CA VAL A 150 -6.65 10.29 8.23
C VAL A 150 -5.70 10.71 7.13
N THR A 151 -5.74 11.99 6.75
CA THR A 151 -4.79 12.56 5.80
C THR A 151 -3.58 13.15 6.52
N CYS A 152 -2.38 12.73 6.14
CA CYS A 152 -1.15 13.39 6.56
C CYS A 152 -0.79 14.49 5.55
N THR A 153 -1.01 15.75 5.91
CA THR A 153 -0.67 16.90 5.07
C THR A 153 0.55 17.63 5.62
N PRO A 154 1.69 17.61 4.90
CA PRO A 154 2.86 18.35 5.31
C PRO A 154 2.64 19.85 5.47
N LYS A 155 3.47 20.47 6.32
CA LYS A 155 3.57 21.92 6.41
C LYS A 155 3.93 22.47 5.02
N ASN A 156 3.23 23.53 4.59
CA ASN A 156 3.43 24.17 3.28
C ASN A 156 3.17 23.31 2.03
N TRP A 157 2.49 22.16 2.16
CA TRP A 157 2.15 21.29 1.01
C TRP A 157 1.46 22.04 -0.14
N ASP A 158 0.40 22.81 0.15
CA ASP A 158 -0.35 23.56 -0.87
C ASP A 158 0.54 24.56 -1.64
N SER A 159 1.45 25.23 -0.93
CA SER A 159 2.40 26.17 -1.52
C SER A 159 3.35 25.43 -2.47
N LEU A 160 3.82 24.25 -2.08
CA LEU A 160 4.72 23.41 -2.87
C LEU A 160 4.06 22.94 -4.17
N VAL A 161 2.81 22.49 -4.10
CA VAL A 161 2.02 22.06 -5.28
C VAL A 161 1.68 23.24 -6.19
N SER A 162 1.28 24.38 -5.63
CA SER A 162 0.87 25.56 -6.42
C SER A 162 2.01 26.18 -7.24
N ASN A 163 3.24 26.18 -6.70
CA ASN A 163 4.41 26.73 -7.38
C ASN A 163 4.77 25.95 -8.66
N LEU A 164 4.49 24.65 -8.71
CA LEU A 164 4.76 23.80 -9.88
C LEU A 164 3.74 24.02 -11.02
N THR A 165 2.46 24.25 -10.69
CA THR A 165 1.40 24.48 -11.69
C THR A 165 1.51 25.82 -12.46
N SER A 166 2.51 26.66 -12.14
CA SER A 166 2.65 28.01 -12.69
C SER A 166 3.76 28.16 -13.75
N ASP A 167 4.49 27.09 -14.10
CA ASP A 167 5.49 27.13 -15.19
C ASP A 167 5.35 25.94 -16.16
N PRO A 168 4.61 26.10 -17.28
CA PRO A 168 4.40 25.05 -18.30
C PRO A 168 5.67 24.58 -19.01
N LYS A 169 6.84 25.17 -18.72
CA LYS A 169 8.12 24.80 -19.34
C LYS A 169 8.93 23.79 -18.53
N LEU A 170 8.60 23.58 -17.25
CA LEU A 170 9.26 22.59 -16.40
C LEU A 170 8.80 21.16 -16.72
N GLU A 171 7.49 20.92 -16.88
CA GLU A 171 6.97 19.59 -17.30
C GLU A 171 7.60 19.08 -18.61
N GLN A 172 7.83 19.96 -19.60
CA GLN A 172 8.48 19.56 -20.86
C GLN A 172 9.99 19.33 -20.75
N ASN A 173 10.66 19.91 -19.77
CA ASN A 173 12.08 19.68 -19.55
C ASN A 173 12.30 18.44 -18.71
N ASP A 174 11.46 18.20 -17.70
CA ASP A 174 11.53 17.00 -16.85
C ASP A 174 11.18 15.74 -17.67
N LEU A 175 10.17 15.80 -18.55
CA LEU A 175 9.87 14.70 -19.49
C LEU A 175 11.01 14.43 -20.48
N LYS A 176 11.70 15.48 -20.94
CA LYS A 176 12.87 15.33 -21.84
C LYS A 176 14.10 14.85 -21.11
N GLU A 177 14.27 15.21 -19.84
CA GLU A 177 15.39 14.74 -19.02
C GLU A 177 15.19 13.26 -18.65
N ILE A 178 13.94 12.84 -18.41
CA ILE A 178 13.56 11.43 -18.26
C ILE A 178 13.79 10.65 -19.57
N GLU A 179 13.36 11.15 -20.73
CA GLU A 179 13.64 10.50 -22.03
C GLU A 179 15.14 10.42 -22.32
N ASN A 180 15.90 11.48 -22.06
CA ASN A 180 17.35 11.49 -22.27
C ASN A 180 18.08 10.55 -21.31
N ASN A 181 17.65 10.45 -20.06
CA ASN A 181 18.24 9.54 -19.09
C ASN A 181 17.91 8.07 -19.41
N ALA A 182 16.68 7.77 -19.84
CA ALA A 182 16.31 6.44 -20.33
C ALA A 182 17.16 6.03 -21.55
N THR A 183 17.35 6.95 -22.50
CA THR A 183 18.18 6.71 -23.70
C THR A 183 19.67 6.54 -23.34
N ASN A 184 20.16 7.26 -22.33
CA ASN A 184 21.54 7.13 -21.86
C ASN A 184 21.77 5.80 -21.12
N ILE A 185 20.77 5.31 -20.36
CA ILE A 185 20.82 4.01 -19.70
C ILE A 185 20.77 2.88 -20.73
N GLU A 186 19.88 2.92 -21.73
CA GLU A 186 19.87 1.93 -22.82
C GLU A 186 21.20 1.86 -23.59
N ASN A 187 21.83 3.03 -23.82
CA ASN A 187 23.14 3.08 -24.47
C ASN A 187 24.27 2.56 -23.56
N ALA A 188 24.19 2.81 -22.25
CA ALA A 188 25.16 2.29 -21.28
C ALA A 188 25.06 0.76 -21.14
N VAL A 189 23.84 0.21 -21.13
CA VAL A 189 23.58 -1.23 -21.11
C VAL A 189 24.10 -1.89 -22.40
N LYS A 190 23.85 -1.31 -23.58
CA LYS A 190 24.42 -1.80 -24.85
C LYS A 190 25.95 -1.78 -24.87
N LEU A 191 26.57 -0.72 -24.37
CA LEU A 191 28.03 -0.62 -24.30
C LEU A 191 28.63 -1.64 -23.31
N GLN A 192 27.89 -1.98 -22.25
CA GLN A 192 28.29 -2.99 -21.28
C GLN A 192 28.12 -4.41 -21.84
N GLU A 193 27.04 -4.69 -22.58
CA GLU A 193 26.82 -5.95 -23.30
C GLU A 193 27.86 -6.19 -24.42
N GLU A 194 28.21 -5.15 -25.19
CA GLU A 194 29.28 -5.23 -26.21
C GLU A 194 30.67 -5.42 -25.59
N SER A 195 30.91 -4.84 -24.40
CA SER A 195 32.16 -5.02 -23.66
C SER A 195 32.28 -6.44 -23.08
N ILE A 196 31.18 -7.02 -22.59
CA ILE A 196 31.12 -8.40 -22.07
C ILE A 196 31.32 -9.42 -23.21
N LEU A 197 30.72 -9.19 -24.37
CA LEU A 197 30.93 -10.03 -25.57
C LEU A 197 32.36 -9.97 -26.12
N SER A 198 33.11 -8.89 -25.83
CA SER A 198 34.52 -8.74 -26.24
C SER A 198 35.53 -9.32 -25.25
N ALA A 199 35.10 -9.61 -24.01
CA ALA A 199 35.95 -10.14 -22.94
C ALA A 199 36.03 -11.68 -22.93
N ASP A 200 35.04 -12.37 -23.51
CA ASP A 200 34.99 -13.84 -23.59
C ASP A 200 35.87 -14.47 -24.69
N GLU A 201 36.55 -13.67 -25.54
CA GLU A 201 37.51 -14.19 -26.52
C GLU A 201 38.98 -14.17 -26.06
N LYS A 202 39.26 -13.77 -24.80
CA LYS A 202 40.64 -13.73 -24.30
C LYS A 202 40.73 -14.09 -22.82
N LEU A 203 40.71 -15.38 -22.49
CA LEU A 203 41.39 -15.95 -21.32
C LEU A 203 41.33 -17.49 -21.33
N ASP A 204 42.01 -18.11 -22.30
CA ASP A 204 42.38 -19.53 -22.24
C ASP A 204 43.91 -19.66 -22.31
N HIS A 205 44.58 -19.62 -21.15
CA HIS A 205 45.77 -20.43 -20.88
C HIS A 205 46.31 -20.25 -19.46
N GLU A 206 46.55 -21.40 -18.81
CA GLU A 206 47.45 -21.65 -17.65
C GLU A 206 46.96 -21.21 -16.26
N CYS A 207 47.16 -21.94 -15.15
CA CYS A 207 47.51 -23.33 -14.82
C CYS A 207 47.51 -23.42 -13.27
N SER A 208 47.06 -24.55 -12.73
CA SER A 208 47.47 -25.16 -11.44
C SER A 208 47.19 -24.49 -10.08
N VAL A 209 46.22 -25.10 -9.38
CA VAL A 209 46.34 -25.81 -8.09
C VAL A 209 47.55 -25.47 -7.18
N ASN A 210 47.28 -25.04 -5.95
CA ASN A 210 47.93 -25.57 -4.74
C ASN A 210 47.14 -25.32 -3.44
N THR A 211 47.21 -26.33 -2.57
CA THR A 211 46.61 -26.49 -1.23
C THR A 211 47.55 -25.96 -0.12
N PHE A 212 47.12 -26.03 1.16
CA PHE A 212 47.78 -25.79 2.49
C PHE A 212 47.19 -24.55 3.24
N VAL A 213 46.48 -24.62 4.39
CA VAL A 213 46.62 -25.22 5.74
C VAL A 213 47.20 -24.23 6.80
N GLU A 214 46.34 -23.92 7.79
CA GLU A 214 46.52 -23.65 9.24
C GLU A 214 47.08 -22.32 9.85
N THR A 215 46.23 -21.77 10.74
CA THR A 215 46.42 -21.35 12.16
C THR A 215 46.95 -19.97 12.61
N GLU A 216 46.12 -19.39 13.50
CA GLU A 216 46.38 -18.83 14.85
C GLU A 216 46.59 -17.32 15.13
N ASN A 217 45.68 -16.84 15.99
CA ASN A 217 45.84 -16.00 17.20
C ASN A 217 46.67 -14.70 17.17
N ILE A 218 46.00 -13.57 17.47
CA ILE A 218 46.43 -12.59 18.49
C ILE A 218 45.20 -12.00 19.22
N GLN A 219 45.27 -12.01 20.55
CA GLN A 219 44.33 -11.46 21.55
C GLN A 219 44.97 -10.24 22.25
N ASN A 220 44.14 -9.47 22.98
CA ASN A 220 44.45 -8.47 24.05
C ASN A 220 44.71 -7.01 23.61
N ASN A 221 44.29 -5.94 24.33
CA ASN A 221 43.44 -5.69 25.51
C ASN A 221 43.26 -4.16 25.67
N SER A 222 42.19 -3.72 26.38
CA SER A 222 42.13 -2.66 27.44
C SER A 222 40.71 -2.05 27.50
N GLN A 223 39.86 -2.25 28.53
CA GLN A 223 39.81 -1.61 29.88
C GLN A 223 39.78 -0.07 29.83
N HIS A 224 38.96 0.72 30.55
CA HIS A 224 37.98 0.58 31.66
C HIS A 224 37.35 1.98 31.90
N LEU A 225 36.10 2.10 32.40
CA LEU A 225 35.59 3.08 33.42
C LEU A 225 34.06 3.26 33.40
N SER A 226 33.54 3.63 34.57
CA SER A 226 32.26 3.30 35.19
C SER A 226 31.48 4.53 35.69
N GLU A 227 30.30 4.28 36.30
CA GLU A 227 29.48 5.14 37.23
C GLU A 227 28.35 5.99 36.59
N THR A 228 27.07 5.58 36.68
CA THR A 228 26.02 5.76 37.74
C THR A 228 25.51 7.19 37.96
N ASN A 229 24.19 7.41 37.81
CA ASN A 229 23.32 7.98 38.85
C ASN A 229 21.83 7.99 38.44
N ASP A 230 20.99 7.51 39.37
CA ASP A 230 19.53 7.64 39.45
C ASP A 230 19.10 9.11 39.65
N LEU A 231 17.83 9.42 39.35
CA LEU A 231 16.97 10.32 40.15
C LEU A 231 15.50 10.24 39.67
N GLU A 232 14.63 9.83 40.60
CA GLU A 232 13.17 9.90 40.56
C GLU A 232 12.64 11.34 40.73
N ALA A 233 11.45 11.67 40.20
CA ALA A 233 10.51 12.59 40.85
C ALA A 233 9.09 12.53 40.24
N ASP A 234 8.13 12.27 41.12
CA ASP A 234 6.66 12.38 40.98
C ASP A 234 6.15 13.79 40.62
N GLY A 235 4.95 13.88 40.03
CA GLY A 235 4.27 15.16 39.80
C GLY A 235 2.85 15.11 39.23
N PHE A 236 1.89 14.85 40.10
CA PHE A 236 0.42 14.95 39.94
C PHE A 236 -0.08 16.24 39.23
N CYS A 237 -1.02 16.16 38.28
CA CYS A 237 -2.13 17.13 38.21
C CYS A 237 -3.35 16.66 37.38
N LYS A 238 -4.52 16.74 38.01
CA LYS A 238 -5.87 16.53 37.48
C LYS A 238 -6.33 17.75 36.68
N VAL A 239 -6.86 17.60 35.47
CA VAL A 239 -7.82 18.57 34.89
C VAL A 239 -8.94 17.86 34.11
N LYS A 240 -10.12 18.46 34.20
CA LYS A 240 -11.48 17.95 33.99
C LYS A 240 -11.88 17.84 32.52
N LYS A 241 -12.79 16.89 32.27
CA LYS A 241 -13.78 16.85 31.18
C LYS A 241 -14.39 18.23 30.90
N GLN A 242 -14.39 18.66 29.65
CA GLN A 242 -15.43 19.53 29.10
C GLN A 242 -15.70 19.21 27.61
N LYS A 243 -17.00 19.03 27.34
CA LYS A 243 -17.68 18.97 26.04
C LYS A 243 -17.13 19.98 25.03
N LEU A 244 -17.06 19.60 23.76
CA LEU A 244 -17.17 20.56 22.66
C LEU A 244 -17.99 19.97 21.50
N GLU A 245 -19.08 20.69 21.23
CA GLU A 245 -20.04 20.51 20.15
C GLU A 245 -19.52 21.17 18.86
N HIS A 246 -20.06 20.72 17.73
CA HIS A 246 -19.79 21.17 16.37
C HIS A 246 -19.83 22.70 16.19
N SER A 247 -18.85 23.24 15.45
CA SER A 247 -19.14 24.31 14.49
C SER A 247 -18.16 24.26 13.31
N ALA A 248 -18.74 24.19 12.11
CA ALA A 248 -18.08 24.50 10.86
C ALA A 248 -18.02 26.03 10.69
N LEU A 249 -16.92 26.56 10.15
CA LEU A 249 -16.88 27.45 8.97
C LEU A 249 -15.56 28.25 8.86
N LYS A 250 -15.02 28.21 7.63
CA LYS A 250 -14.30 29.26 6.87
C LYS A 250 -12.81 29.50 7.15
N ALA A 251 -12.03 29.08 6.15
CA ALA A 251 -10.67 29.50 5.86
C ALA A 251 -10.59 30.97 5.40
N ASN A 252 -9.63 31.71 5.96
CA ASN A 252 -8.58 32.42 5.21
C ASN A 252 -7.75 33.27 6.19
N GLN A 253 -6.60 32.72 6.60
CA GLN A 253 -5.39 33.43 7.00
C GLN A 253 -4.25 32.41 7.00
N THR A 254 -3.12 32.76 6.39
CA THR A 254 -1.86 32.00 6.42
C THR A 254 -1.36 31.99 7.86
N ASP A 255 -1.76 30.98 8.62
CA ASP A 255 -1.30 30.74 9.98
C ASP A 255 -0.43 29.49 9.98
N GLU A 256 0.89 29.67 10.00
CA GLU A 256 1.83 28.56 10.21
C GLU A 256 1.56 27.84 11.56
N GLY A 257 0.92 28.52 12.52
CA GLY A 257 0.46 27.94 13.78
C GLY A 257 -0.80 27.08 13.68
N GLY A 258 -1.49 27.06 12.53
CA GLY A 258 -2.66 26.22 12.28
C GLY A 258 -2.28 24.78 11.93
N LYS A 259 -1.42 24.59 10.94
CA LYS A 259 -1.01 23.25 10.46
C LYS A 259 -0.22 22.45 11.50
N ASP A 260 0.56 23.13 12.36
CA ASP A 260 1.26 22.49 13.48
C ASP A 260 0.29 21.95 14.55
N LYS A 261 -0.86 22.60 14.75
CA LYS A 261 -1.92 22.10 15.63
C LYS A 261 -2.64 20.91 15.01
N ASP A 262 -2.81 20.90 13.69
CA ASP A 262 -3.47 19.81 12.98
C ASP A 262 -2.66 18.51 13.07
N LEU A 263 -1.34 18.56 12.86
CA LEU A 263 -0.47 17.37 13.00
C LEU A 263 -0.43 16.85 14.44
N LYS A 264 -0.39 17.75 15.44
CA LYS A 264 -0.45 17.37 16.86
C LYS A 264 -1.79 16.73 17.24
N LEU A 265 -2.89 17.28 16.74
CA LEU A 265 -4.22 16.70 16.95
C LEU A 265 -4.34 15.33 16.28
N LEU A 266 -3.90 15.22 15.03
CA LEU A 266 -3.82 13.95 14.31
C LEU A 266 -3.06 12.92 15.13
N THR A 267 -1.85 13.27 15.59
CA THR A 267 -1.03 12.31 16.32
C THR A 267 -1.61 11.94 17.67
N ALA A 268 -2.25 12.89 18.38
CA ALA A 268 -2.96 12.61 19.62
C ALA A 268 -4.11 11.59 19.40
N ASN A 269 -4.85 11.71 18.29
CA ASN A 269 -5.91 10.77 17.94
C ASN A 269 -5.35 9.37 17.64
N ILE A 270 -4.25 9.28 16.88
CA ILE A 270 -3.59 7.99 16.59
C ILE A 270 -3.08 7.35 17.89
N CYS A 271 -2.44 8.13 18.77
CA CYS A 271 -2.01 7.69 20.09
C CYS A 271 -3.17 7.17 20.96
N GLU A 272 -4.35 7.79 20.91
CA GLU A 272 -5.54 7.31 21.62
C GLU A 272 -6.00 5.93 21.10
N ILE A 273 -5.95 5.73 19.77
CA ILE A 273 -6.34 4.46 19.13
C ILE A 273 -5.37 3.34 19.52
N ILE A 274 -4.05 3.60 19.43
CA ILE A 274 -3.00 2.65 19.84
C ILE A 274 -3.11 2.37 21.35
N GLY A 275 -3.32 3.41 22.15
CA GLY A 275 -3.43 3.31 23.60
C GLY A 275 -2.15 2.75 24.24
N LYS A 276 -2.29 1.69 25.04
CA LYS A 276 -1.17 0.99 25.68
C LYS A 276 -0.84 -0.35 25.00
N GLU A 277 -1.40 -0.59 23.83
CA GLU A 277 -1.33 -1.86 23.13
C GLU A 277 -0.10 -1.90 22.21
N SER A 278 0.36 -3.10 21.87
CA SER A 278 1.32 -3.29 20.79
C SER A 278 0.66 -2.99 19.45
N TYR A 279 1.37 -2.31 18.56
CA TYR A 279 0.92 -2.05 17.20
C TYR A 279 2.01 -2.39 16.17
N VAL A 280 1.57 -2.61 14.95
CA VAL A 280 2.42 -2.75 13.75
C VAL A 280 2.38 -1.43 13.01
N LEU A 281 3.56 -0.93 12.65
CA LEU A 281 3.72 0.18 11.71
C LEU A 281 3.98 -0.44 10.34
N ASP A 282 3.10 -0.16 9.40
CA ASP A 282 3.17 -0.65 8.04
C ASP A 282 3.26 0.53 7.08
N ILE A 283 4.14 0.42 6.09
CA ILE A 283 4.53 1.53 5.21
C ILE A 283 4.63 1.01 3.78
N ASP A 284 3.75 1.44 2.89
CA ASP A 284 4.02 1.39 1.46
C ASP A 284 4.84 2.62 1.06
N LEU A 285 5.89 2.42 0.26
CA LEU A 285 6.70 3.51 -0.26
C LEU A 285 5.94 4.39 -1.25
N ASP A 286 4.86 3.88 -1.84
CA ASP A 286 3.98 4.66 -2.71
C ASP A 286 3.25 5.81 -1.99
N PHE A 287 3.23 5.80 -0.64
CA PHE A 287 2.75 6.91 0.18
C PHE A 287 3.51 8.22 -0.16
N PHE A 288 4.79 8.10 -0.52
CA PHE A 288 5.67 9.24 -0.78
C PHE A 288 5.63 9.69 -2.24
N SER A 289 5.34 8.78 -3.16
CA SER A 289 5.19 9.03 -4.59
C SER A 289 4.45 7.86 -5.22
N THR A 290 3.31 8.12 -5.87
CA THR A 290 2.46 7.05 -6.42
C THR A 290 2.14 7.28 -7.88
N MET A 291 2.01 6.21 -8.64
CA MET A 291 1.63 6.21 -10.03
C MET A 291 0.48 5.23 -10.25
N ASN A 292 -0.55 5.67 -10.97
CA ASN A 292 -1.55 4.77 -11.51
C ASN A 292 -1.00 4.06 -12.77
N PRO A 293 -0.67 2.76 -12.71
CA PRO A 293 -0.05 2.04 -13.84
C PRO A 293 -0.97 1.94 -15.06
N PHE A 294 -2.30 1.92 -14.84
CA PHE A 294 -3.27 1.81 -15.92
C PHE A 294 -3.31 3.05 -16.82
N LYS A 295 -2.92 4.23 -16.32
CA LYS A 295 -2.79 5.44 -17.15
C LYS A 295 -1.66 5.37 -18.17
N ASN A 296 -0.61 4.59 -17.87
CA ASN A 296 0.49 4.36 -18.80
C ASN A 296 0.17 3.20 -19.74
N MET A 297 -0.54 2.20 -19.23
CA MET A 297 -0.91 1.01 -19.98
C MET A 297 -1.96 1.26 -21.05
N TYR A 298 -2.92 2.16 -20.78
CA TYR A 298 -4.02 2.51 -21.69
C TYR A 298 -3.93 3.95 -22.15
N GLY A 299 -4.15 4.19 -23.45
CA GLY A 299 -4.20 5.54 -23.98
C GLY A 299 -5.40 6.33 -23.42
N GLU A 300 -5.34 7.66 -23.45
CA GLU A 300 -6.39 8.53 -22.88
C GLU A 300 -7.80 8.21 -23.41
N GLU A 301 -7.92 7.85 -24.69
CA GLU A 301 -9.20 7.47 -25.30
C GLU A 301 -9.70 6.11 -24.80
N GLU A 302 -8.82 5.10 -24.72
CA GLU A 302 -9.13 3.76 -24.21
C GLU A 302 -9.57 3.83 -22.75
N TYR A 303 -8.83 4.61 -21.96
CA TYR A 303 -9.10 4.80 -20.54
C TYR A 303 -10.44 5.51 -20.30
N LYS A 304 -10.80 6.52 -21.11
CA LYS A 304 -12.14 7.15 -21.07
C LYS A 304 -13.25 6.17 -21.43
N MET A 305 -13.03 5.27 -22.39
CA MET A 305 -14.00 4.23 -22.72
C MET A 305 -14.17 3.22 -21.57
N LEU A 306 -13.07 2.84 -20.90
CA LEU A 306 -13.12 2.01 -19.69
C LEU A 306 -13.94 2.69 -18.59
N GLN A 307 -13.64 3.96 -18.28
CA GLN A 307 -14.40 4.76 -17.31
C GLN A 307 -15.89 4.81 -17.66
N GLU A 308 -16.23 5.01 -18.94
CA GLU A 308 -17.62 4.98 -19.37
C GLU A 308 -18.23 3.60 -19.06
N LEU A 309 -17.66 2.52 -19.60
CA LEU A 309 -18.16 1.15 -19.53
C LEU A 309 -18.34 0.66 -18.08
N TYR A 310 -17.36 0.92 -17.23
CA TYR A 310 -17.32 0.45 -15.85
C TYR A 310 -18.00 1.39 -14.87
N LYS A 311 -18.37 2.61 -15.27
CA LYS A 311 -18.98 3.62 -14.39
C LYS A 311 -19.93 3.01 -13.36
N PHE A 312 -19.55 3.13 -12.09
CA PHE A 312 -20.33 2.66 -10.97
C PHE A 312 -21.51 3.59 -10.71
N GLN A 313 -22.66 3.00 -10.39
CA GLN A 313 -23.84 3.73 -9.97
C GLN A 313 -24.03 3.52 -8.47
N ARG A 314 -23.66 4.54 -7.69
CA ARG A 314 -23.83 4.56 -6.23
C ARG A 314 -25.30 4.31 -5.84
N PRO A 315 -25.56 3.69 -4.68
CA PRO A 315 -26.91 3.42 -4.21
C PRO A 315 -27.71 4.72 -3.96
N GLU A 316 -29.03 4.67 -4.17
CA GLU A 316 -29.93 5.82 -3.95
C GLU A 316 -29.99 6.24 -2.47
N SER A 317 -29.82 5.28 -1.54
CA SER A 317 -29.76 5.51 -0.11
C SER A 317 -28.95 4.41 0.60
N LEU A 318 -28.66 4.59 1.88
CA LEU A 318 -28.03 3.58 2.72
C LEU A 318 -29.02 2.57 3.32
N SER A 319 -30.23 2.44 2.74
CA SER A 319 -31.17 1.39 3.15
C SER A 319 -30.64 0.03 2.68
N GLU A 320 -30.80 -1.01 3.52
CA GLU A 320 -30.36 -2.38 3.21
C GLU A 320 -30.87 -2.85 1.83
N LYS A 321 -32.12 -2.54 1.51
CA LYS A 321 -32.74 -2.88 0.21
C LYS A 321 -32.04 -2.21 -0.97
N ASP A 322 -31.68 -0.94 -0.86
CA ASP A 322 -31.03 -0.20 -1.95
C ASP A 322 -29.58 -0.63 -2.11
N LEU A 323 -28.89 -0.92 -1.01
CA LEU A 323 -27.53 -1.47 -1.00
C LEU A 323 -27.48 -2.86 -1.64
N GLU A 324 -28.36 -3.78 -1.23
CA GLU A 324 -28.44 -5.13 -1.81
C GLU A 324 -28.77 -5.08 -3.30
N ARG A 325 -29.69 -4.19 -3.72
CA ARG A 325 -30.00 -3.98 -5.12
C ARG A 325 -28.79 -3.47 -5.89
N CYS A 326 -28.09 -2.47 -5.37
CA CYS A 326 -26.89 -1.89 -5.97
C CYS A 326 -25.80 -2.96 -6.16
N VAL A 327 -25.50 -3.76 -5.13
CA VAL A 327 -24.54 -4.88 -5.21
C VAL A 327 -24.96 -5.90 -6.27
N SER A 328 -26.24 -6.29 -6.29
CA SER A 328 -26.76 -7.23 -7.30
C SER A 328 -26.62 -6.69 -8.73
N ASP A 329 -26.96 -5.42 -8.95
CA ASP A 329 -26.91 -4.82 -10.28
C ASP A 329 -25.46 -4.59 -10.73
N ARG A 330 -24.58 -4.21 -9.81
CA ARG A 330 -23.12 -4.11 -10.04
C ARG A 330 -22.51 -5.47 -10.39
N GLN A 331 -22.85 -6.54 -9.66
CA GLN A 331 -22.38 -7.89 -9.96
C GLN A 331 -22.77 -8.33 -11.38
N LYS A 332 -24.00 -8.01 -11.82
CA LYS A 332 -24.44 -8.30 -13.19
C LYS A 332 -23.64 -7.51 -14.22
N GLN A 333 -23.39 -6.22 -13.98
CA GLN A 333 -22.59 -5.37 -14.86
C GLN A 333 -21.19 -5.94 -15.05
N LEU A 334 -20.47 -6.20 -13.95
CA LEU A 334 -19.10 -6.72 -13.99
C LEU A 334 -19.03 -8.09 -14.69
N SER A 335 -19.95 -8.99 -14.35
CA SER A 335 -20.01 -10.32 -14.97
C SER A 335 -20.29 -10.25 -16.47
N GLN A 336 -21.19 -9.35 -16.90
CA GLN A 336 -21.50 -9.14 -18.31
C GLN A 336 -20.30 -8.57 -19.08
N LEU A 337 -19.63 -7.54 -18.54
CA LEU A 337 -18.44 -6.96 -19.16
C LEU A 337 -17.31 -8.00 -19.28
N LYS A 338 -17.01 -8.73 -18.20
CA LYS A 338 -15.99 -9.78 -18.20
C LYS A 338 -16.28 -10.86 -19.24
N SER A 339 -17.53 -11.32 -19.32
CA SER A 339 -17.95 -12.31 -20.32
C SER A 339 -17.79 -11.79 -21.74
N VAL A 340 -18.24 -10.56 -22.02
CA VAL A 340 -18.16 -9.98 -23.36
C VAL A 340 -16.72 -9.79 -23.80
N PHE A 341 -15.83 -9.29 -22.95
CA PHE A 341 -14.41 -9.15 -23.30
C PHE A 341 -13.73 -10.50 -23.51
N THR A 342 -14.07 -11.51 -22.70
CA THR A 342 -13.55 -12.87 -22.86
C THR A 342 -13.98 -13.46 -24.21
N ASP A 343 -15.26 -13.31 -24.57
CA ASP A 343 -15.77 -13.78 -25.86
C ASP A 343 -15.08 -13.08 -27.04
N LEU A 344 -14.86 -11.76 -26.95
CA LEU A 344 -14.20 -10.96 -27.99
C LEU A 344 -12.71 -11.25 -28.13
N ALA A 345 -12.02 -11.62 -27.05
CA ALA A 345 -10.62 -12.03 -27.13
C ALA A 345 -10.44 -13.35 -27.88
N VAL A 346 -11.42 -14.27 -27.78
CA VAL A 346 -11.41 -15.53 -28.53
C VAL A 346 -11.95 -15.34 -29.96
N GLN A 347 -12.99 -14.51 -30.12
CA GLN A 347 -13.68 -14.27 -31.38
C GLN A 347 -13.91 -12.77 -31.61
N PRO A 348 -12.94 -12.04 -32.21
CA PRO A 348 -13.03 -10.58 -32.42
C PRO A 348 -14.26 -10.10 -33.22
N ALA A 349 -14.85 -10.99 -34.02
CA ALA A 349 -16.05 -10.72 -34.83
C ALA A 349 -17.36 -11.20 -34.17
N ALA A 350 -17.33 -11.60 -32.89
CA ALA A 350 -18.53 -12.03 -32.18
C ALA A 350 -19.57 -10.90 -32.08
N ASN A 351 -20.85 -11.27 -32.12
CA ASN A 351 -21.93 -10.30 -31.96
C ASN A 351 -22.04 -9.89 -30.49
N ILE A 352 -21.88 -8.60 -30.20
CA ILE A 352 -21.89 -8.07 -28.83
C ILE A 352 -23.34 -7.81 -28.40
N ASN A 353 -23.88 -8.69 -27.57
CA ASN A 353 -25.19 -8.51 -26.93
C ASN A 353 -25.07 -7.67 -25.65
N HIS A 354 -24.76 -6.38 -25.79
CA HIS A 354 -24.62 -5.44 -24.67
C HIS A 354 -25.18 -4.06 -25.05
N PRO A 355 -25.84 -3.31 -24.13
CA PRO A 355 -26.37 -1.98 -24.43
C PRO A 355 -25.33 -0.98 -24.92
N ARG A 356 -24.05 -1.19 -24.56
CA ARG A 356 -22.90 -0.37 -24.98
C ARG A 356 -21.99 -1.07 -25.99
N SER A 357 -22.57 -1.90 -26.85
CA SER A 357 -21.82 -2.66 -27.87
C SER A 357 -20.93 -1.76 -28.75
N ALA A 358 -21.39 -0.55 -29.11
CA ALA A 358 -20.60 0.39 -29.89
C ALA A 358 -19.29 0.82 -29.17
N THR A 359 -19.38 1.19 -27.89
CA THR A 359 -18.20 1.57 -27.07
C THR A 359 -17.27 0.38 -26.87
N ILE A 360 -17.81 -0.83 -26.65
CA ILE A 360 -17.02 -2.06 -26.52
C ILE A 360 -16.26 -2.35 -27.83
N SER A 361 -16.94 -2.29 -28.98
CA SER A 361 -16.30 -2.50 -30.28
C SER A 361 -15.19 -1.48 -30.56
N ALA A 362 -15.44 -0.21 -30.22
CA ALA A 362 -14.45 0.86 -30.38
C ALA A 362 -13.22 0.60 -29.51
N LEU A 363 -13.41 0.28 -28.23
CA LEU A 363 -12.33 -0.05 -27.29
C LEU A 363 -11.49 -1.23 -27.81
N MET A 364 -12.13 -2.33 -28.18
CA MET A 364 -11.42 -3.51 -28.69
C MET A 364 -10.66 -3.21 -29.99
N ALA A 365 -11.21 -2.37 -30.88
CA ALA A 365 -10.52 -1.96 -32.09
C ALA A 365 -9.28 -1.10 -31.80
N CYS A 366 -9.37 -0.16 -30.85
CA CYS A 366 -8.23 0.65 -30.41
C CYS A 366 -7.12 -0.22 -29.81
N LEU A 367 -7.48 -1.11 -28.89
CA LEU A 367 -6.54 -2.02 -28.24
C LEU A 367 -5.85 -2.92 -29.26
N GLN A 368 -6.60 -3.54 -30.18
CA GLN A 368 -6.04 -4.40 -31.23
C GLN A 368 -5.15 -3.64 -32.22
N ALA A 369 -5.40 -2.35 -32.47
CA ALA A 369 -4.55 -1.54 -33.33
C ALA A 369 -3.19 -1.25 -32.67
N ARG A 370 -3.16 -1.09 -31.34
CA ARG A 370 -1.94 -0.81 -30.57
C ARG A 370 -1.16 -2.07 -30.19
N THR A 371 -1.86 -3.13 -29.79
CA THR A 371 -1.31 -4.44 -29.39
C THR A 371 -2.05 -5.58 -30.10
N PRO A 372 -1.71 -5.86 -31.37
CA PRO A 372 -2.41 -6.87 -32.16
C PRO A 372 -2.32 -8.28 -31.56
N GLY A 373 -3.48 -8.86 -31.22
CA GLY A 373 -3.60 -10.28 -30.83
C GLY A 373 -3.21 -10.63 -29.39
N SER A 374 -2.98 -9.64 -28.52
CA SER A 374 -2.43 -9.86 -27.17
C SER A 374 -3.17 -9.08 -26.07
N VAL A 375 -4.48 -8.82 -26.23
CA VAL A 375 -5.25 -8.10 -25.20
C VAL A 375 -5.44 -9.00 -23.98
N ASP A 376 -4.82 -8.66 -22.86
CA ASP A 376 -5.08 -9.30 -21.59
C ASP A 376 -6.44 -8.84 -21.05
N VAL A 377 -7.44 -9.71 -21.15
CA VAL A 377 -8.81 -9.44 -20.72
C VAL A 377 -8.93 -9.30 -19.21
N THR A 378 -8.10 -10.02 -18.46
CA THR A 378 -8.13 -9.95 -17.00
C THR A 378 -7.64 -8.57 -16.58
N LEU A 379 -6.48 -8.16 -17.09
CA LEU A 379 -5.91 -6.85 -16.81
C LEU A 379 -6.79 -5.69 -17.32
N LEU A 380 -7.43 -5.85 -18.48
CA LEU A 380 -8.42 -4.89 -18.98
C LEU A 380 -9.63 -4.78 -18.05
N HIS A 381 -10.07 -5.90 -17.50
CA HIS A 381 -11.20 -5.93 -16.58
C HIS A 381 -10.85 -5.24 -15.26
N ASP A 382 -9.67 -5.53 -14.73
CA ASP A 382 -9.19 -4.96 -13.47
C ASP A 382 -8.95 -3.45 -13.61
N ALA A 383 -8.37 -3.00 -14.73
CA ALA A 383 -8.24 -1.58 -15.06
C ALA A 383 -9.60 -0.86 -15.11
N GLY A 384 -10.63 -1.53 -15.63
CA GLY A 384 -11.98 -1.00 -15.63
C GLY A 384 -12.56 -0.84 -14.23
N CYS A 385 -12.33 -1.82 -13.34
CA CYS A 385 -12.76 -1.78 -11.95
C CYS A 385 -12.06 -0.70 -11.13
N THR A 386 -10.85 -0.28 -11.50
CA THR A 386 -10.09 0.74 -10.76
C THR A 386 -10.37 2.18 -11.21
N CYS A 387 -11.17 2.36 -12.27
CA CYS A 387 -11.55 3.68 -12.79
C CYS A 387 -13.08 3.92 -12.82
N ASP A 388 -13.83 3.19 -11.99
CA ASP A 388 -15.28 3.08 -12.08
C ASP A 388 -16.08 4.11 -11.24
N ASP A 389 -15.57 4.49 -10.07
CA ASP A 389 -16.18 5.44 -9.12
C ASP A 389 -15.20 6.54 -8.72
N THR A 390 -14.14 6.16 -8.02
CA THR A 390 -13.01 7.01 -7.67
C THR A 390 -11.76 6.40 -8.29
N GLU A 391 -11.06 7.16 -9.11
CA GLU A 391 -9.84 6.71 -9.75
C GLU A 391 -8.72 6.43 -8.74
N LEU A 392 -7.84 5.49 -9.06
CA LEU A 392 -6.62 5.26 -8.29
C LEU A 392 -5.77 6.54 -8.19
N PRO A 393 -5.12 6.78 -7.04
CA PRO A 393 -4.14 7.83 -6.86
C PRO A 393 -3.11 7.89 -7.99
N HIS A 394 -2.74 9.11 -8.39
CA HIS A 394 -1.63 9.35 -9.31
C HIS A 394 -0.98 10.68 -8.93
N HIS A 395 0.20 10.62 -8.33
CA HIS A 395 0.99 11.76 -7.91
C HIS A 395 2.47 11.38 -7.84
N VAL A 396 3.17 11.47 -8.96
CA VAL A 396 4.64 11.31 -8.98
C VAL A 396 5.26 12.55 -8.34
N SER A 397 5.73 12.40 -7.11
CA SER A 397 6.29 13.48 -6.31
C SER A 397 7.67 13.90 -6.80
N THR A 398 7.98 15.19 -6.76
CA THR A 398 9.35 15.70 -6.88
C THR A 398 10.20 15.33 -5.65
N ASN A 399 11.53 15.35 -5.76
CA ASN A 399 12.43 15.08 -4.61
C ASN A 399 12.14 15.99 -3.41
N THR A 400 11.77 17.26 -3.66
CA THR A 400 11.39 18.20 -2.59
C THR A 400 10.09 17.78 -1.91
N GLN A 401 9.09 17.31 -2.67
CA GLN A 401 7.84 16.78 -2.11
C GLN A 401 8.09 15.52 -1.28
N ILE A 402 8.89 14.59 -1.78
CA ILE A 402 9.30 13.37 -1.06
C ILE A 402 9.96 13.76 0.26
N ALA A 403 10.94 14.67 0.26
CA ALA A 403 11.61 15.11 1.49
C ALA A 403 10.64 15.69 2.52
N VAL A 404 9.73 16.57 2.09
CA VAL A 404 8.73 17.20 2.97
C VAL A 404 7.72 16.17 3.54
N LEU A 405 7.38 15.13 2.77
CA LEU A 405 6.55 14.01 3.24
C LEU A 405 7.29 13.14 4.25
N VAL A 406 8.56 12.79 3.99
CA VAL A 406 9.41 12.02 4.91
C VAL A 406 9.61 12.79 6.22
N ASP A 407 9.86 14.09 6.17
CA ASP A 407 9.96 14.94 7.37
C ASP A 407 8.66 14.92 8.19
N SER A 408 7.51 15.00 7.52
CA SER A 408 6.19 14.97 8.18
C SER A 408 5.86 13.60 8.76
N PHE A 409 6.24 12.54 8.06
CA PHE A 409 6.16 11.16 8.53
C PHE A 409 7.02 10.98 9.79
N GLN A 410 8.27 11.43 9.75
CA GLN A 410 9.19 11.36 10.89
C GLN A 410 8.66 12.18 12.09
N GLU A 411 8.16 13.40 11.85
CA GLU A 411 7.56 14.25 12.89
C GLU A 411 6.35 13.55 13.53
N LEU A 412 5.45 12.96 12.74
CA LEU A 412 4.30 12.21 13.24
C LEU A 412 4.75 11.02 14.09
N LEU A 413 5.66 10.18 13.58
CA LEU A 413 6.16 9.01 14.30
C LEU A 413 6.87 9.37 15.62
N SER A 414 7.51 10.54 15.69
CA SER A 414 8.19 11.01 16.91
C SER A 414 7.27 11.17 18.13
N TYR A 415 5.97 11.34 17.89
CA TYR A 415 4.95 11.47 18.93
C TYR A 415 4.20 10.16 19.21
N LEU A 416 4.37 9.13 18.37
CA LEU A 416 3.77 7.80 18.56
C LEU A 416 4.61 6.95 19.53
N PRO A 417 3.98 6.00 20.25
CA PRO A 417 4.76 4.99 20.97
C PRO A 417 5.64 4.18 20.01
N LYS A 418 6.73 3.58 20.49
CA LYS A 418 7.60 2.72 19.66
C LYS A 418 6.79 1.51 19.12
N PRO A 419 6.82 1.23 17.79
CA PRO A 419 6.13 0.07 17.22
C PRO A 419 6.75 -1.24 17.70
N THR A 420 5.98 -2.32 17.61
CA THR A 420 6.49 -3.68 17.91
C THR A 420 7.23 -4.28 16.71
N LEU A 421 6.76 -3.97 15.51
CA LEU A 421 7.27 -4.43 14.22
C LEU A 421 7.05 -3.32 13.20
N VAL A 422 8.02 -3.10 12.32
CA VAL A 422 7.86 -2.26 11.12
C VAL A 422 7.90 -3.16 9.89
N THR A 423 6.93 -3.00 9.01
CA THR A 423 6.89 -3.61 7.68
C THR A 423 6.89 -2.52 6.63
N ILE A 424 7.60 -2.78 5.52
CA ILE A 424 7.72 -1.87 4.38
C ILE A 424 7.47 -2.67 3.11
N ALA A 425 6.60 -2.16 2.24
CA ALA A 425 6.41 -2.63 0.87
C ALA A 425 7.03 -1.63 -0.10
N ARG A 426 7.79 -2.11 -1.09
CA ARG A 426 8.42 -1.26 -2.10
C ARG A 426 7.44 -0.88 -3.20
N SER A 427 6.56 -1.81 -3.58
CA SER A 427 5.54 -1.63 -4.62
C SER A 427 6.15 -1.05 -5.90
N SER A 428 7.34 -1.52 -6.28
CA SER A 428 8.07 -1.02 -7.45
C SER A 428 7.94 -1.92 -8.66
N LEU A 429 7.78 -3.24 -8.45
CA LEU A 429 7.54 -4.21 -9.53
C LEU A 429 6.09 -4.22 -10.03
N ASP A 430 5.15 -3.68 -9.25
CA ASP A 430 3.74 -3.51 -9.63
C ASP A 430 3.42 -2.09 -10.16
N ASP A 431 4.46 -1.26 -10.35
CA ASP A 431 4.43 0.09 -10.90
C ASP A 431 3.66 1.15 -10.06
N TYR A 432 3.28 0.85 -8.81
CA TYR A 432 2.59 1.83 -7.95
C TYR A 432 3.54 2.86 -7.34
N CYS A 433 4.70 2.45 -6.83
CA CYS A 433 5.80 3.32 -6.47
C CYS A 433 6.74 3.48 -7.69
N PRO A 434 7.04 4.70 -8.17
CA PRO A 434 7.92 4.90 -9.32
C PRO A 434 9.28 4.23 -9.15
N ALA A 435 9.62 3.28 -10.02
CA ALA A 435 10.86 2.49 -9.94
C ALA A 435 12.15 3.34 -9.95
N ASN A 436 12.12 4.54 -10.52
CA ASN A 436 13.25 5.47 -10.50
C ASN A 436 13.37 6.29 -9.19
N GLN A 437 12.40 6.16 -8.27
CA GLN A 437 12.35 6.88 -6.99
C GLN A 437 12.39 5.94 -5.77
N VAL A 438 11.99 4.67 -5.93
CA VAL A 438 11.82 3.71 -4.83
C VAL A 438 13.05 3.59 -3.93
N ASP A 439 14.26 3.47 -4.49
CA ASP A 439 15.49 3.28 -3.69
C ASP A 439 15.80 4.52 -2.84
N MET A 440 15.64 5.72 -3.43
CA MET A 440 15.82 6.97 -2.71
C MET A 440 14.78 7.11 -1.59
N ILE A 441 13.51 6.80 -1.88
CA ILE A 441 12.43 6.87 -0.87
C ILE A 441 12.73 5.88 0.26
N GLN A 442 13.09 4.64 -0.06
CA GLN A 442 13.46 3.60 0.90
C GLN A 442 14.58 4.09 1.82
N ASP A 443 15.67 4.60 1.26
CA ASP A 443 16.82 5.09 2.03
C ASP A 443 16.44 6.23 2.99
N MET A 444 15.59 7.15 2.53
CA MET A 444 15.09 8.27 3.35
C MET A 444 14.19 7.77 4.49
N VAL A 445 13.29 6.83 4.22
CA VAL A 445 12.40 6.24 5.24
C VAL A 445 13.20 5.43 6.26
N LEU A 446 14.15 4.60 5.82
CA LEU A 446 15.02 3.82 6.70
C LEU A 446 15.88 4.73 7.58
N THR A 447 16.42 5.82 7.02
CA THR A 447 17.16 6.85 7.78
C THR A 447 16.26 7.48 8.83
N ALA A 448 15.04 7.88 8.48
CA ALA A 448 14.08 8.46 9.43
C ALA A 448 13.75 7.50 10.59
N LEU A 449 13.57 6.20 10.30
CA LEU A 449 13.33 5.17 11.31
C LEU A 449 14.56 4.93 12.21
N GLN A 450 15.76 4.91 11.63
CA GLN A 450 17.03 4.76 12.35
C GLN A 450 17.24 5.95 13.32
N ASP A 451 16.99 7.17 12.87
CA ASP A 451 17.12 8.39 13.69
C ASP A 451 16.15 8.39 14.87
N LEU A 452 14.90 7.93 14.66
CA LEU A 452 13.87 7.88 15.71
C LEU A 452 14.11 6.77 16.74
N TYR A 453 14.54 5.59 16.29
CA TYR A 453 14.52 4.38 17.12
C TYR A 453 15.89 3.84 17.49
N LEU A 454 16.97 4.41 16.95
CA LEU A 454 18.40 4.13 17.15
C LEU A 454 18.86 2.71 16.82
N GLU A 455 18.27 1.69 17.43
CA GLU A 455 18.59 0.29 17.16
C GLU A 455 17.44 -0.33 16.38
N VAL A 456 17.57 -0.31 15.05
CA VAL A 456 16.71 -1.03 14.10
C VAL A 456 17.50 -2.16 13.43
N GLN A 457 16.83 -3.27 13.15
CA GLN A 457 17.36 -4.40 12.39
C GLN A 457 16.61 -4.46 11.08
N VAL A 458 17.25 -4.00 10.01
CA VAL A 458 16.69 -4.00 8.65
C VAL A 458 16.93 -5.36 8.00
N SER A 459 15.91 -5.90 7.33
CA SER A 459 15.99 -7.09 6.47
C SER A 459 15.37 -6.76 5.12
N LEU A 460 16.16 -6.82 4.05
CA LEU A 460 15.75 -6.53 2.66
C LEU A 460 15.43 -7.86 1.97
N LEU A 461 14.18 -8.32 2.07
CA LEU A 461 13.81 -9.67 1.66
C LEU A 461 13.51 -9.79 0.17
N TYR A 462 13.22 -8.68 -0.50
CA TYR A 462 13.13 -8.61 -1.96
C TYR A 462 14.44 -8.98 -2.67
N GLU A 463 15.59 -8.84 -2.00
CA GLU A 463 16.90 -9.22 -2.55
C GLU A 463 17.17 -10.74 -2.49
N GLU A 464 16.39 -11.51 -1.72
CA GLU A 464 16.64 -12.95 -1.49
C GLU A 464 16.11 -13.85 -2.62
N THR A 465 15.62 -13.27 -3.72
CA THR A 465 14.97 -13.97 -4.85
C THR A 465 15.94 -14.48 -5.94
N GLU A 466 17.03 -15.19 -5.58
CA GLU A 466 17.63 -16.20 -6.48
C GLU A 466 18.43 -17.28 -5.69
N PRO A 467 18.00 -18.54 -5.68
CA PRO A 467 18.93 -19.65 -5.77
C PRO A 467 19.20 -19.94 -7.25
N ALA A 468 20.42 -19.64 -7.69
CA ALA A 468 20.95 -20.09 -8.98
C ALA A 468 20.62 -21.57 -9.19
N VAL A 469 19.79 -21.86 -10.18
CA VAL A 469 19.59 -23.22 -10.69
C VAL A 469 20.91 -23.62 -11.33
N GLN A 470 21.79 -24.28 -10.57
CA GLN A 470 22.95 -24.96 -11.12
C GLN A 470 22.43 -26.12 -11.98
N GLY A 471 22.53 -25.93 -13.31
CA GLY A 471 22.25 -26.95 -14.32
C GLY A 471 23.30 -28.04 -14.42
#